data_AF-A0A2T2UCB4-F1
#
_entry.id   AF-A0A2T2UCB4-F1
#
_cell.length_a   1.000
_cell.length_b   1.000
_cell.length_c   1.000
_cell.angle_alpha   90.00
_cell.angle_beta   90.00
_cell.angle_gamma   90.00
#
_symmetry.space_group_name_H-M   'P 1'
#
loop_
_entity.id
_entity.type
_entity.pdbx_description
1 polymer ?
#
loop_
_entity_poly.entity_id
_entity_poly.type
_entity_poly.pdbx_seq_one_letter_code
_entity_poly.pdbx_strand_id
1 'polypeptide(L)'
;MRRLRADGGGVLDVLINNAGVSPRGERFGNVTAQAMQDVFSVNTVAPMLVCQKAYPLLCRSQAPRIINISSSMGAITQKDYGRHYSYASSKAALNMLTRASAHDLRDDGITVVALHPGWVRTDLGGAHAALGPAESVAGMIDVIDRLTLDDTSLFFTWEGEQHPW
;
A
#
# COMPACT_ATOMS: atom_id res chain seq x y z
N MET A 1 -22.40 2.23 -0.03
CA MET A 1 -21.29 2.02 -1.00
C MET A 1 -21.86 2.05 -2.41
N ARG A 2 -21.62 3.12 -3.19
CA ARG A 2 -22.08 3.19 -4.60
C ARG A 2 -21.09 2.43 -5.47
N ARG A 3 -21.58 1.61 -6.42
CA ARG A 3 -20.72 0.88 -7.38
C ARG A 3 -20.25 1.85 -8.47
N LEU A 4 -18.97 1.78 -8.82
CA LEU A 4 -18.44 2.45 -10.01
C LEU A 4 -19.16 1.90 -11.26
N ARG A 5 -19.68 2.80 -12.11
CA ARG A 5 -20.31 2.42 -13.37
C ARG A 5 -19.25 2.26 -14.46
N ALA A 6 -19.41 1.23 -15.29
CA ALA A 6 -18.49 0.90 -16.37
C ALA A 6 -18.46 1.95 -17.50
N ASP A 7 -19.44 2.85 -17.54
CA ASP A 7 -19.53 3.96 -18.49
C ASP A 7 -18.60 5.14 -18.17
N GLY A 8 -17.81 5.04 -17.10
CA GLY A 8 -16.91 6.11 -16.68
C GLY A 8 -17.63 7.32 -16.09
N GLY A 9 -18.92 7.21 -15.72
CA GLY A 9 -19.73 8.26 -15.10
C GLY A 9 -19.67 8.32 -13.57
N GLY A 10 -18.57 7.88 -12.95
CA GLY A 10 -18.40 7.80 -11.49
C GLY A 10 -17.45 8.83 -10.90
N VAL A 11 -17.45 8.89 -9.57
CA VAL A 11 -16.44 9.55 -8.73
C VAL A 11 -15.81 8.46 -7.87
N LEU A 12 -14.49 8.53 -7.66
CA LEU A 12 -13.78 7.67 -6.73
C LEU A 12 -13.13 8.54 -5.66
N ASP A 13 -13.59 8.41 -4.42
CA ASP A 13 -13.04 9.19 -3.30
C ASP A 13 -11.80 8.51 -2.70
N VAL A 14 -11.80 7.19 -2.60
CA VAL A 14 -10.69 6.44 -2.00
C VAL A 14 -10.36 5.21 -2.85
N LEU A 15 -9.11 5.12 -3.30
CA LEU A 15 -8.52 3.92 -3.89
C LEU A 15 -7.62 3.24 -2.85
N ILE A 16 -7.88 1.97 -2.54
CA ILE A 16 -7.03 1.18 -1.64
C ILE A 16 -6.39 0.03 -2.41
N ASN A 17 -5.09 0.14 -2.67
CA ASN A 17 -4.28 -0.94 -3.24
C ASN A 17 -3.89 -1.93 -2.13
N ASN A 18 -4.80 -2.85 -1.80
CA ASN A 18 -4.62 -3.85 -0.76
C ASN A 18 -4.05 -5.20 -1.25
N ALA A 19 -4.34 -5.58 -2.50
CA ALA A 19 -3.91 -6.87 -3.04
C ALA A 19 -2.38 -7.02 -2.93
N GLY A 20 -1.93 -8.18 -2.45
CA GLY A 20 -0.52 -8.45 -2.29
C GLY A 20 -0.22 -9.92 -1.99
N VAL A 21 0.99 -10.35 -2.34
CA VAL A 21 1.47 -11.72 -2.17
C VAL A 21 2.85 -11.73 -1.51
N SER A 22 3.10 -12.75 -0.70
CA SER A 22 4.42 -13.07 -0.15
C SER A 22 4.62 -14.58 -0.22
N PRO A 23 5.62 -15.08 -0.96
CA PRO A 23 5.99 -16.48 -0.94
C PRO A 23 6.43 -16.92 0.47
N ARG A 24 6.23 -18.20 0.79
CA ARG A 24 6.73 -18.81 2.03
C ARG A 24 8.08 -19.49 1.81
N GLY A 25 8.95 -19.46 2.82
CA GLY A 25 10.19 -20.24 2.83
C GLY A 25 11.34 -19.68 1.98
N GLU A 26 11.21 -18.44 1.49
CA GLU A 26 12.29 -17.72 0.83
C GLU A 26 13.46 -17.49 1.81
N ARG A 27 14.69 -17.64 1.33
CA ARG A 27 15.93 -17.48 2.10
C ARG A 27 17.10 -17.26 1.15
N PHE A 28 18.21 -16.78 1.68
CA PHE A 28 19.42 -16.65 0.89
C PHE A 28 19.78 -18.00 0.24
N GLY A 29 20.10 -17.98 -1.05
CA GLY A 29 20.44 -19.18 -1.82
C GLY A 29 19.26 -19.94 -2.45
N ASN A 30 18.00 -19.54 -2.25
CA ASN A 30 16.86 -20.13 -2.96
C ASN A 30 15.91 -19.13 -3.64
N VAL A 31 16.26 -17.85 -3.64
CA VAL A 31 15.49 -16.81 -4.36
C VAL A 31 15.58 -17.09 -5.86
N THR A 32 14.43 -17.05 -6.54
CA THR A 32 14.37 -17.24 -8.00
C THR A 32 13.94 -15.94 -8.68
N ALA A 33 14.41 -15.74 -9.93
CA ALA A 33 14.01 -14.59 -10.73
C ALA A 33 12.48 -14.54 -10.93
N GLN A 34 11.86 -15.69 -11.20
CA GLN A 34 10.42 -15.79 -11.38
C GLN A 34 9.64 -15.34 -10.13
N ALA A 35 10.02 -15.83 -8.95
CA ALA A 35 9.36 -15.44 -7.71
C ALA A 35 9.48 -13.93 -7.45
N MET A 36 10.65 -13.34 -7.72
CA MET A 36 10.82 -11.89 -7.61
C MET A 36 9.90 -11.15 -8.60
N GLN A 37 9.86 -11.58 -9.87
CA GLN A 37 9.03 -10.94 -10.90
C GLN A 37 7.54 -11.03 -10.58
N ASP A 38 7.05 -12.19 -10.14
CA ASP A 38 5.65 -12.41 -9.78
C ASP A 38 5.22 -11.50 -8.62
N VAL A 39 6.05 -11.43 -7.57
CA VAL A 39 5.79 -10.61 -6.40
C VAL A 39 5.83 -9.12 -6.75
N PHE A 40 6.79 -8.66 -7.55
CA PHE A 40 6.83 -7.27 -8.02
C PHE A 40 5.64 -6.91 -8.91
N SER A 41 5.23 -7.83 -9.79
CA SER A 41 4.09 -7.62 -10.68
C SER A 41 2.82 -7.33 -9.87
N VAL A 42 2.58 -8.10 -8.80
CA VAL A 42 1.40 -7.95 -7.94
C VAL A 42 1.55 -6.80 -6.94
N ASN A 43 2.66 -6.71 -6.22
CA ASN A 43 2.80 -5.80 -5.08
C ASN A 43 3.22 -4.38 -5.47
N THR A 44 3.73 -4.17 -6.69
CA THR A 44 4.37 -2.91 -7.10
C THR A 44 3.80 -2.40 -8.42
N VAL A 45 3.89 -3.21 -9.48
CA VAL A 45 3.47 -2.79 -10.84
C VAL A 45 1.95 -2.63 -10.91
N ALA A 46 1.18 -3.61 -10.43
CA ALA A 46 -0.27 -3.57 -10.47
C ALA A 46 -0.86 -2.35 -9.73
N PRO A 47 -0.46 -2.00 -8.49
CA PRO A 47 -0.90 -0.76 -7.83
C PRO A 47 -0.71 0.49 -8.68
N MET A 48 0.45 0.64 -9.34
CA MET A 48 0.71 1.79 -10.19
C MET A 48 -0.24 1.86 -11.40
N LEU A 49 -0.44 0.73 -12.08
CA LEU A 49 -1.34 0.66 -13.23
C LEU A 49 -2.80 0.91 -12.82
N VAL A 50 -3.21 0.40 -11.66
CA VAL A 50 -4.55 0.66 -11.11
C VAL A 50 -4.72 2.15 -10.80
N CYS A 51 -3.72 2.80 -10.17
CA CYS A 51 -3.74 4.24 -9.94
C CYS A 51 -3.92 5.02 -11.25
N GLN A 52 -3.14 4.71 -12.29
CA GLN A 52 -3.25 5.37 -13.59
C GLN A 52 -4.64 5.20 -14.23
N LYS A 53 -5.24 4.02 -14.11
CA LYS A 53 -6.60 3.78 -14.64
C LYS A 53 -7.69 4.45 -13.80
N ALA A 54 -7.50 4.57 -12.50
CA ALA A 54 -8.43 5.21 -11.58
C ALA A 54 -8.34 6.74 -11.60
N TYR A 55 -7.22 7.31 -12.06
CA TYR A 55 -6.91 8.74 -12.03
C TYR A 55 -8.07 9.64 -12.53
N PRO A 56 -8.71 9.40 -13.69
CA PRO A 56 -9.81 10.26 -14.15
C PRO A 56 -11.04 10.28 -13.22
N LEU A 57 -11.24 9.25 -12.41
CA LEU A 57 -12.34 9.17 -11.43
C LEU A 57 -11.96 9.85 -10.11
N LEU A 58 -10.68 9.79 -9.74
CA LEU A 58 -10.12 10.48 -8.56
C LEU A 58 -10.16 11.99 -8.76
N CYS A 59 -9.80 12.51 -9.94
CA CYS A 59 -9.86 13.95 -10.25
C CYS A 59 -11.26 14.58 -10.13
N ARG A 60 -12.32 13.77 -10.02
CA ARG A 60 -13.69 14.25 -9.84
C ARG A 60 -14.14 14.28 -8.38
N SER A 61 -13.37 13.65 -7.49
CA SER A 61 -13.63 13.73 -6.05
C SER A 61 -13.21 15.09 -5.51
N GLN A 62 -13.86 15.53 -4.45
CA GLN A 62 -13.48 16.74 -3.72
C GLN A 62 -12.33 16.48 -2.74
N ALA A 63 -12.10 15.22 -2.36
CA ALA A 63 -11.04 14.82 -1.44
C ALA A 63 -10.49 13.43 -1.82
N PRO A 64 -9.89 13.28 -3.02
CA PRO A 64 -9.39 11.99 -3.50
C PRO A 64 -8.18 11.51 -2.69
N ARG A 65 -8.19 10.22 -2.36
CA ARG A 65 -7.12 9.55 -1.61
C ARG A 65 -6.70 8.25 -2.29
N ILE A 66 -5.39 8.01 -2.37
CA ILE A 66 -4.79 6.75 -2.79
C ILE A 66 -4.02 6.17 -1.60
N ILE A 67 -4.41 4.98 -1.17
CA ILE A 67 -3.82 4.27 -0.05
C ILE A 67 -3.12 3.02 -0.58
N ASN A 68 -1.81 2.97 -0.46
CA ASN A 68 -1.01 1.80 -0.80
C ASN A 68 -0.74 1.00 0.47
N ILE A 69 -1.34 -0.20 0.60
CA ILE A 69 -1.06 -1.07 1.74
C ILE A 69 0.35 -1.62 1.60
N SER A 70 1.26 -1.05 2.37
CA SER A 70 2.68 -1.40 2.39
C SER A 70 3.02 -2.25 3.60
N SER A 71 4.29 -2.29 3.98
CA SER A 71 4.79 -3.04 5.13
C SER A 71 5.99 -2.33 5.72
N SER A 72 6.16 -2.44 7.03
CA SER A 72 7.41 -2.08 7.71
C SER A 72 8.61 -2.81 7.09
N MET A 73 8.42 -4.03 6.56
CA MET A 73 9.47 -4.74 5.80
C MET A 73 9.91 -4.04 4.51
N GLY A 74 9.14 -3.10 3.99
CA GLY A 74 9.53 -2.24 2.86
C GLY A 74 10.32 -1.01 3.29
N ALA A 75 10.49 -0.77 4.60
CA ALA A 75 11.27 0.34 5.11
C ALA A 75 12.76 -0.01 5.10
N ILE A 76 13.56 0.71 4.30
CA ILE A 76 15.00 0.45 4.15
C ILE A 76 15.76 0.80 5.41
N THR A 77 15.27 1.76 6.20
CA THR A 77 15.88 2.15 7.48
C THR A 77 15.76 1.08 8.56
N GLN A 78 14.85 0.11 8.39
CA GLN A 78 14.68 -0.98 9.34
C GLN A 78 15.72 -2.08 9.11
N LYS A 79 16.29 -2.56 10.21
CA LYS A 79 17.36 -3.58 10.20
C LYS A 79 16.73 -4.94 10.51
N ASP A 80 17.20 -5.98 9.84
CA ASP A 80 16.97 -7.41 10.15
C ASP A 80 15.86 -8.19 9.42
N TYR A 81 15.50 -7.81 8.19
CA TYR A 81 14.59 -8.62 7.34
C TYR A 81 15.31 -9.61 6.43
N GLY A 82 15.84 -10.68 7.03
CA GLY A 82 16.15 -11.89 6.27
C GLY A 82 14.88 -12.62 5.81
N ARG A 83 15.01 -13.48 4.79
CA ARG A 83 13.98 -14.49 4.41
C ARG A 83 12.69 -13.99 3.74
N HIS A 84 12.68 -12.74 3.27
CA HIS A 84 11.55 -12.15 2.53
C HIS A 84 12.02 -11.15 1.47
N TYR A 85 13.10 -11.47 0.77
CA TYR A 85 13.73 -10.65 -0.26
C TYR A 85 12.74 -10.11 -1.29
N SER A 86 11.94 -10.98 -1.93
CA SER A 86 10.99 -10.56 -2.97
C SER A 86 9.89 -9.66 -2.40
N TYR A 87 9.31 -10.03 -1.25
CA TYR A 87 8.26 -9.25 -0.60
C TYR A 87 8.76 -7.89 -0.10
N ALA A 88 9.83 -7.87 0.70
CA ALA A 88 10.42 -6.66 1.27
C ALA A 88 10.83 -5.67 0.17
N SER A 89 11.57 -6.15 -0.85
CA SER A 89 11.98 -5.28 -1.97
C SER A 89 10.79 -4.78 -2.80
N SER A 90 9.74 -5.59 -3.00
CA SER A 90 8.52 -5.13 -3.68
C SER A 90 7.78 -4.04 -2.90
N LYS A 91 7.76 -4.12 -1.56
CA LYS A 91 7.13 -3.10 -0.70
C LYS A 91 8.00 -1.85 -0.59
N ALA A 92 9.32 -1.97 -0.60
CA ALA A 92 10.22 -0.83 -0.75
C ALA A 92 10.05 -0.13 -2.11
N ALA A 93 9.84 -0.88 -3.18
CA ALA A 93 9.53 -0.30 -4.48
C ALA A 93 8.15 0.39 -4.49
N LEU A 94 7.12 -0.21 -3.87
CA LEU A 94 5.81 0.42 -3.70
C LEU A 94 5.89 1.72 -2.87
N ASN A 95 6.75 1.74 -1.84
CA ASN A 95 7.05 2.93 -1.06
C ASN A 95 7.62 4.06 -1.93
N MET A 96 8.59 3.74 -2.80
CA MET A 96 9.13 4.72 -3.75
C MET A 96 8.06 5.22 -4.72
N LEU A 97 7.26 4.33 -5.30
CA LEU A 97 6.16 4.72 -6.20
C LEU A 97 5.13 5.60 -5.50
N THR A 98 4.85 5.33 -4.22
CA THR A 98 3.97 6.17 -3.40
C THR A 98 4.53 7.58 -3.28
N ARG A 99 5.82 7.74 -2.95
CA ARG A 99 6.44 9.07 -2.85
C ARG A 99 6.50 9.81 -4.19
N ALA A 100 6.86 9.11 -5.27
CA ALA A 100 6.96 9.70 -6.59
C ALA A 100 5.60 10.17 -7.10
N SER A 101 4.58 9.31 -7.04
CA SER A 101 3.22 9.68 -7.44
C SER A 101 2.58 10.72 -6.53
N ALA A 102 2.89 10.72 -5.23
CA ALA A 102 2.44 11.78 -4.31
C ALA A 102 2.94 13.17 -4.71
N HIS A 103 4.17 13.25 -5.23
CA HIS A 103 4.73 14.51 -5.73
C HIS A 103 3.95 15.01 -6.95
N ASP A 104 3.75 14.14 -7.95
CA ASP A 104 3.10 14.53 -9.20
C ASP A 104 1.61 14.83 -9.03
N LEU A 105 0.92 14.09 -8.16
CA LEU A 105 -0.53 14.20 -7.96
C LEU A 105 -0.93 15.24 -6.90
N ARG A 106 0.05 15.90 -6.26
CA ARG A 106 -0.21 16.94 -5.26
C ARG A 106 -0.96 18.13 -5.87
N ASP A 107 -0.60 18.55 -7.08
CA ASP A 107 -1.22 19.69 -7.76
C ASP A 107 -2.67 19.40 -8.18
N ASP A 108 -3.02 18.12 -8.34
CA ASP A 108 -4.40 17.66 -8.57
C ASP A 108 -5.21 17.50 -7.27
N GLY A 109 -4.63 17.80 -6.11
CA GLY A 109 -5.27 17.67 -4.81
C GLY A 109 -5.45 16.22 -4.32
N ILE A 110 -4.74 15.25 -4.91
CA ILE A 110 -4.85 13.83 -4.54
C ILE A 110 -3.86 13.51 -3.42
N THR A 111 -4.37 13.05 -2.28
CA THR A 111 -3.54 12.59 -1.17
C THR A 111 -3.09 11.16 -1.44
N VAL A 112 -1.78 10.89 -1.43
CA VAL A 112 -1.21 9.57 -1.67
C VAL A 112 -0.33 9.16 -0.49
N VAL A 113 -0.65 8.05 0.17
CA VAL A 113 0.10 7.57 1.33
C VAL A 113 0.35 6.06 1.29
N ALA A 114 1.40 5.64 2.00
CA ALA A 114 1.63 4.23 2.31
C ALA A 114 1.08 3.94 3.71
N LEU A 115 0.55 2.74 3.92
CA LEU A 115 -0.02 2.33 5.20
C LEU A 115 0.45 0.92 5.58
N HIS A 116 1.07 0.78 6.74
CA HIS A 116 1.47 -0.49 7.31
C HIS A 116 0.34 -1.01 8.22
N PRO A 117 -0.29 -2.16 7.89
CA PRO A 117 -1.45 -2.66 8.62
C PRO A 117 -1.12 -3.28 9.99
N GLY A 118 0.16 -3.31 10.40
CA GLY A 118 0.63 -4.16 11.49
C GLY A 118 0.89 -5.60 11.05
N TRP A 119 1.29 -6.46 11.99
CA TRP A 119 1.40 -7.90 11.75
C TRP A 119 0.05 -8.58 12.07
N VAL A 120 -0.76 -8.79 11.02
CA VAL A 120 -2.18 -9.17 11.12
C VAL A 120 -2.41 -10.67 10.91
N ARG A 121 -3.29 -11.28 11.71
CA ARG A 121 -3.72 -12.69 11.58
C ARG A 121 -4.55 -12.93 10.32
N THR A 122 -3.86 -13.14 9.21
CA THR A 122 -4.38 -13.54 7.90
C THR A 122 -3.58 -14.71 7.36
N ASP A 123 -3.94 -15.24 6.18
CA ASP A 123 -3.14 -16.27 5.51
C ASP A 123 -1.71 -15.81 5.21
N LEU A 124 -1.49 -14.50 4.99
CA LEU A 124 -0.17 -13.93 4.74
C LEU A 124 0.60 -13.72 6.05
N GLY A 125 -0.04 -13.18 7.10
CA GLY A 125 0.63 -12.93 8.39
C GLY A 125 0.82 -14.19 9.25
N GLY A 126 0.02 -15.23 9.04
CA GLY A 126 0.06 -16.48 9.79
C GLY A 126 -0.63 -16.41 11.15
N ALA A 127 -0.77 -17.57 11.79
CA ALA A 127 -1.51 -17.71 13.05
C ALA A 127 -0.86 -17.00 14.25
N HIS A 128 0.45 -16.73 14.18
CA HIS A 128 1.22 -16.09 15.27
C HIS A 128 1.22 -14.56 15.22
N ALA A 129 0.54 -13.96 14.24
CA ALA A 129 0.42 -12.53 14.15
C ALA A 129 -0.26 -11.93 15.40
N ALA A 130 0.30 -10.82 15.88
CA ALA A 130 -0.14 -10.18 17.12
C ALA A 130 -1.51 -9.47 16.98
N LEU A 131 -1.84 -9.00 15.77
CA LEU A 131 -2.99 -8.13 15.53
C LEU A 131 -4.17 -8.84 14.84
N GLY A 132 -5.40 -8.52 15.24
CA GLY A 132 -6.61 -9.02 14.59
C GLY A 132 -6.97 -8.22 13.33
N PRO A 133 -7.57 -8.82 12.29
CA PRO A 133 -7.97 -8.09 11.09
C PRO A 133 -8.92 -6.91 11.35
N ALA A 134 -9.92 -7.10 12.22
CA ALA A 134 -10.88 -6.04 12.54
C ALA A 134 -10.22 -4.84 13.22
N GLU A 135 -9.28 -5.09 14.13
CA GLU A 135 -8.53 -4.06 14.86
C GLU A 135 -7.60 -3.28 13.93
N SER A 136 -6.84 -3.99 13.10
CA SER A 136 -6.00 -3.40 12.05
C SER A 136 -6.80 -2.49 11.12
N VAL A 137 -7.93 -2.99 10.60
CA VAL A 137 -8.78 -2.24 9.66
C VAL A 137 -9.45 -1.03 10.33
N ALA A 138 -9.90 -1.16 11.58
CA ALA A 138 -10.48 -0.04 12.32
C ALA A 138 -9.46 1.11 12.45
N GLY A 139 -8.25 0.81 12.93
CA GLY A 139 -7.19 1.83 13.01
C GLY A 139 -6.84 2.42 11.65
N MET A 140 -6.69 1.59 10.61
CA MET A 140 -6.42 2.08 9.25
C MET A 140 -7.53 3.01 8.71
N ILE A 141 -8.80 2.73 9.01
CA ILE A 141 -9.91 3.63 8.63
C ILE A 141 -9.77 4.97 9.36
N ASP A 142 -9.45 4.96 10.67
CA ASP A 142 -9.22 6.18 11.44
C ASP A 142 -8.02 7.00 10.90
N VAL A 143 -6.98 6.33 10.37
CA VAL A 143 -5.90 7.00 9.65
C VAL A 143 -6.42 7.61 8.36
N ILE A 144 -7.09 6.83 7.52
CA ILE A 144 -7.56 7.28 6.19
C ILE A 144 -8.50 8.47 6.32
N ASP A 145 -9.41 8.46 7.30
CA ASP A 145 -10.45 9.47 7.45
C ASP A 145 -9.88 10.86 7.78
N ARG A 146 -8.79 10.92 8.55
CA ARG A 146 -8.14 12.18 8.96
C ARG A 146 -7.10 12.71 7.97
N LEU A 147 -6.75 11.96 6.93
CA LEU A 147 -5.72 12.39 5.97
C LEU A 147 -6.09 13.70 5.29
N THR A 148 -5.09 14.56 5.16
CA THR A 148 -5.11 15.82 4.41
C THR A 148 -4.03 15.82 3.33
N LEU A 149 -4.05 16.84 2.45
CA LEU A 149 -3.02 16.98 1.42
C LEU A 149 -1.62 17.20 2.01
N ASP A 150 -1.51 17.70 3.24
CA ASP A 150 -0.22 17.86 3.92
C ASP A 150 0.42 16.52 4.29
N ASP A 151 -0.40 15.46 4.43
CA ASP A 151 0.03 14.11 4.72
C ASP A 151 0.47 13.33 3.47
N THR A 152 0.27 13.88 2.27
CA THR A 152 0.68 13.20 1.04
C THR A 152 2.20 12.95 1.06
N SER A 153 2.62 11.82 0.50
CA SER A 153 4.01 11.31 0.54
C SER A 153 4.50 10.80 1.90
N LEU A 154 3.62 10.62 2.88
CA LEU A 154 3.96 9.99 4.17
C LEU A 154 3.65 8.48 4.20
N PHE A 155 4.26 7.81 5.18
CA PHE A 155 4.05 6.40 5.50
C PHE A 155 3.56 6.31 6.93
N PHE A 156 2.42 5.65 7.15
CA PHE A 156 1.82 5.51 8.48
C PHE A 156 1.71 4.06 8.91
N THR A 157 1.65 3.82 10.22
CA THR A 157 1.15 2.57 10.80
C THR A 157 -0.38 2.61 10.92
N TRP A 158 -0.99 1.45 11.16
CA TRP A 158 -2.43 1.33 11.44
C TRP A 158 -2.88 2.11 12.69
N GLU A 159 -1.99 2.30 13.67
CA GLU A 159 -2.23 3.15 14.85
C GLU A 159 -2.17 4.65 14.53
N GLY A 160 -1.64 4.99 13.36
CA GLY A 160 -1.55 6.37 12.91
C GLY A 160 -0.23 7.09 13.16
N GLU A 161 0.76 6.37 13.67
CA GLU A 161 2.11 6.89 13.80
C GLU A 161 2.79 6.99 12.44
N GLN A 162 3.58 8.03 12.22
CA GLN A 162 4.41 8.11 11.02
C GLN A 162 5.54 7.08 11.11
N HIS A 163 5.63 6.20 10.11
CA HIS A 163 6.68 5.21 9.97
C HIS A 163 7.82 5.75 9.09
N PRO A 164 9.10 5.49 9.41
CA PRO A 164 10.21 5.85 8.54
C PRO A 164 10.22 5.01 7.26
N TRP A 165 10.89 5.53 6.21
CA TRP A 165 11.04 4.86 4.92
C TRP A 165 12.13 3.81 4.86
#